data_AF-A0A366X3E2-F1
#
_entry.id   AF-A0A366X3E2-F1
#
_cell.length_a   1.000
_cell.length_b   1.000
_cell.length_c   1.000
_cell.angle_alpha   90.00
_cell.angle_beta   90.00
_cell.angle_gamma   90.00
#
_symmetry.space_group_name_H-M   'P 1'
#
loop_
_entity.id
_entity.type
_entity.pdbx_description
1 polymer ?
#
loop_
_entity_poly.entity_id
_entity_poly.type
_entity_poly.pdbx_seq_one_letter_code
_entity_poly.pdbx_strand_id
1 'polypeptide(L)' 'MDGESRDDISEKLKLLTIFISKIEGLTEVSSTLDPANLTQILNEYFAGMSQITARDGVALGKYVTDAIIMFFDDPVS' A
#
# COMPACT_ATOMS: atom_id res chain seq x y z
N MET A 1 0.55 32.62 29.19
CA MET A 1 0.79 31.17 29.33
C MET A 1 -0.20 30.54 28.38
N ASP A 2 0.25 30.37 27.14
CA ASP A 2 -0.61 29.98 26.04
C ASP A 2 -0.55 28.46 26.00
N GLY A 3 -1.63 27.82 26.46
CA GLY A 3 -1.75 26.37 26.48
C GLY A 3 -1.86 25.86 25.06
N GLU A 4 -0.81 25.21 24.57
CA GLU A 4 -0.88 24.39 23.36
C GLU A 4 -2.07 23.43 23.47
N SER A 5 -2.98 23.52 22.50
CA SER A 5 -4.03 22.52 22.33
C SER A 5 -3.35 21.20 21.98
N ARG A 6 -3.49 20.21 22.87
CA ARG A 6 -3.14 18.83 22.56
C ARG A 6 -4.11 18.37 21.47
N ASP A 7 -3.58 18.01 20.31
CA ASP A 7 -4.36 17.29 19.31
C ASP A 7 -4.92 16.02 19.96
N ASP A 8 -6.25 15.98 20.10
CA ASP A 8 -6.98 14.80 20.55
C ASP A 8 -6.88 13.74 19.45
N ILE A 9 -5.97 12.78 19.61
CA ILE A 9 -5.94 11.58 18.78
C ILE A 9 -7.16 10.73 19.17
N SER A 10 -8.30 10.97 18.52
CA SER A 10 -9.50 10.15 18.69
C SER A 10 -9.41 8.92 17.78
N GLU A 11 -9.36 7.72 18.36
CA GLU A 11 -9.49 6.48 17.59
C GLU A 11 -10.96 6.29 17.18
N LYS A 12 -11.23 6.31 15.87
CA LYS A 12 -12.58 6.08 15.33
C LYS A 12 -12.63 4.76 14.58
N LEU A 13 -13.53 3.87 15.03
CA LEU A 13 -13.85 2.65 14.30
C LEU A 13 -14.54 3.03 12.98
N LYS A 14 -13.95 2.58 11.86
CA LYS A 14 -14.53 2.70 10.53
C LYS A 14 -14.59 1.31 9.91
N LEU A 15 -15.66 1.04 9.16
CA LEU A 15 -15.74 -0.13 8.30
C LEU A 15 -14.98 0.19 7.01
N LEU A 16 -13.92 -0.58 6.72
CA LEU A 16 -13.11 -0.40 5.51
C LEU A 16 -13.10 -1.69 4.68
N THR A 17 -13.05 -1.52 3.37
CA THR A 17 -12.73 -2.60 2.44
C THR A 17 -11.25 -2.53 2.11
N ILE A 18 -10.51 -3.59 2.43
CA ILE A 18 -9.06 -3.67 2.20
C ILE A 18 -8.79 -4.72 1.15
N PHE A 19 -7.98 -4.35 0.15
CA PHE A 19 -7.42 -5.30 -0.80
C PHE A 19 -5.95 -5.51 -0.51
N ILE A 20 -5.54 -6.77 -0.48
CA ILE A 20 -4.16 -7.18 -0.27
C ILE A 20 -3.76 -8.05 -1.46
N SER A 21 -2.68 -7.67 -2.13
CA SER A 21 -2.10 -8.46 -3.23
C SER A 21 -0.61 -8.69 -3.00
N LYS A 22 -0.19 -9.92 -3.23
CA LYS A 22 1.19 -10.39 -3.12
C LYS A 22 1.51 -11.23 -4.34
N ILE A 23 2.74 -11.12 -4.83
CA ILE A 23 3.26 -11.99 -5.89
C ILE A 23 3.56 -13.37 -5.28
N GLU A 24 2.91 -14.41 -5.78
CA GLU A 24 3.18 -15.79 -5.36
C GLU A 24 4.61 -16.20 -5.72
N GLY A 25 5.29 -16.91 -4.81
CA GLY A 25 6.67 -17.37 -5.03
C GLY A 25 7.75 -16.29 -4.97
N LEU A 26 7.39 -15.01 -4.78
CA LEU A 26 8.37 -13.90 -4.78
C LEU A 26 9.47 -14.08 -3.73
N THR A 27 9.14 -14.61 -2.55
CA THR A 27 10.13 -14.85 -1.48
C THR A 27 11.24 -15.80 -1.94
N GLU A 28 10.88 -16.89 -2.60
CA GLU A 28 11.82 -17.89 -3.11
C GLU A 28 12.61 -17.33 -4.30
N VAL A 29 11.92 -16.71 -5.24
CA VAL A 29 12.52 -16.12 -6.46
C VAL A 29 13.47 -14.97 -6.11
N SER A 30 13.14 -14.14 -5.12
CA SER A 30 13.99 -13.01 -4.67
C SER A 30 15.34 -13.44 -4.11
N SER A 31 15.47 -14.68 -3.66
CA SER A 31 16.74 -15.23 -3.15
C SER A 31 17.68 -15.72 -4.26
N THR A 32 17.15 -15.90 -5.48
CA THR A 32 17.87 -16.47 -6.63
C THR A 32 18.09 -15.47 -7.76
N LEU A 33 17.20 -14.48 -7.90
CA LEU A 33 17.35 -13.39 -8.85
C LEU A 33 18.44 -12.41 -8.44
N ASP A 34 19.11 -11.82 -9.42
CA ASP A 34 19.95 -10.67 -9.19
C ASP A 34 19.09 -9.42 -8.84
N PRO A 35 19.66 -8.45 -8.12
CA PRO A 35 18.92 -7.27 -7.68
C PRO A 35 18.28 -6.45 -8.80
N ALA A 36 18.89 -6.38 -9.99
CA ALA A 36 18.37 -5.56 -11.09
C ALA A 36 17.09 -6.18 -11.67
N ASN A 37 17.08 -7.49 -11.91
CA ASN A 37 15.89 -8.19 -12.37
C ASN A 37 14.77 -8.18 -11.33
N LEU A 38 15.09 -8.37 -10.05
CA LEU A 38 14.10 -8.26 -8.97
C LEU A 38 13.47 -6.86 -8.93
N THR A 39 14.29 -5.81 -9.05
CA THR A 39 13.82 -4.42 -9.08
C THR A 39 12.90 -4.16 -10.27
N GLN A 40 13.23 -4.70 -11.44
CA GLN A 40 12.40 -4.55 -12.63
C GLN A 40 11.01 -5.17 -12.45
N ILE A 41 10.94 -6.41 -11.97
CA ILE A 41 9.67 -7.13 -11.74
C ILE A 41 8.79 -6.35 -10.75
N LEU A 42 9.39 -5.86 -9.65
CA LEU A 42 8.68 -5.09 -8.64
C LEU A 42 8.14 -3.77 -9.21
N ASN A 43 8.94 -3.06 -10.00
CA ASN A 43 8.52 -1.80 -10.62
C ASN A 43 7.38 -1.99 -11.61
N GLU A 44 7.41 -3.05 -12.42
CA GLU A 44 6.33 -3.38 -13.35
C GLU A 44 5.03 -3.72 -12.60
N TYR A 45 5.13 -4.52 -11.53
CA TYR A 45 3.99 -4.83 -10.65
C TYR A 45 3.42 -3.57 -9.99
N PHE A 46 4.27 -2.72 -9.39
CA PHE A 46 3.83 -1.47 -8.76
C PHE A 46 3.19 -0.51 -9.77
N ALA A 47 3.75 -0.37 -10.98
CA ALA A 47 3.19 0.47 -12.02
C ALA A 47 1.79 0.02 -12.45
N GLY A 48 1.58 -1.29 -12.64
CA GLY A 48 0.26 -1.85 -12.95
C GLY A 48 -0.75 -1.60 -11.83
N MET A 49 -0.31 -1.76 -10.58
CA MET A 49 -1.15 -1.56 -9.40
C MET A 49 -1.51 -0.09 -9.18
N SER A 50 -0.57 0.83 -9.45
CA SER A 50 -0.85 2.29 -9.47
C SER A 50 -1.86 2.69 -10.55
N GLN A 51 -1.85 2.03 -11.71
CA GLN A 51 -2.85 2.31 -12.76
C GLN A 51 -4.25 1.85 -12.33
N ILE A 52 -4.36 0.69 -11.68
CA ILE A 52 -5.63 0.17 -11.16
C ILE A 52 -6.20 1.11 -10.09
N THR A 53 -5.38 1.55 -9.13
CA THR A 53 -5.84 2.47 -8.08
C THR A 53 -6.23 3.84 -8.61
N ALA A 54 -5.46 4.39 -9.55
CA ALA A 54 -5.78 5.66 -10.19
C ALA A 54 -7.11 5.61 -10.97
N ARG A 55 -7.43 4.47 -11.59
CA ARG A 55 -8.71 4.29 -12.31
C ARG A 55 -9.90 4.21 -11.34
N ASP A 56 -9.76 3.47 -10.25
CA ASP A 56 -10.88 3.10 -9.38
C ASP A 56 -11.07 4.06 -8.19
N GLY A 57 -10.31 5.17 -8.13
CA GLY A 57 -10.42 6.17 -7.06
C GLY A 57 -9.94 5.67 -5.69
N VAL A 58 -9.15 4.59 -5.68
CA VAL A 58 -8.68 3.88 -4.49
C VAL A 58 -7.39 4.53 -4.01
N ALA A 59 -7.28 4.79 -2.71
CA ALA A 59 -6.04 5.29 -2.13
C ALA A 59 -5.00 4.15 -2.04
N LEU A 60 -3.82 4.38 -2.61
CA LEU A 60 -2.66 3.51 -2.41
C LEU A 60 -2.22 3.64 -0.95
N GLY A 61 -2.49 2.61 -0.16
CA GLY A 61 -2.33 2.65 1.28
C GLY A 61 -0.89 2.54 1.72
N LYS A 62 -0.28 1.38 1.48
CA LYS A 62 1.08 1.10 1.93
C LYS A 62 1.70 -0.06 1.15
N TYR A 63 2.98 0.10 0.83
CA TYR A 63 3.82 -1.01 0.37
C TYR A 63 4.31 -1.78 1.60
N VAL A 64 4.03 -3.09 1.67
CA VAL A 64 4.45 -3.95 2.77
C VAL A 64 5.30 -5.07 2.19
N THR A 65 6.61 -4.84 2.09
CA THR A 65 7.67 -5.80 1.75
C THR A 65 7.46 -6.60 0.45
N ASP A 66 6.54 -7.55 0.44
CA ASP A 66 6.17 -8.44 -0.68
C ASP A 66 4.70 -8.29 -1.12
N ALA A 67 3.96 -7.38 -0.49
CA ALA A 67 2.55 -7.14 -0.71
C ALA A 67 2.24 -5.65 -0.90
N ILE A 68 1.17 -5.39 -1.65
CA ILE A 68 0.53 -4.09 -1.78
C ILE A 68 -0.79 -4.16 -1.03
N ILE A 69 -1.02 -3.15 -0.19
CA ILE A 69 -2.29 -2.95 0.51
C ILE A 69 -2.96 -1.71 -0.05
N MET A 70 -4.21 -1.85 -0.49
CA MET A 70 -5.03 -0.79 -1.05
C MET A 70 -6.31 -0.62 -0.24
N PHE A 71 -6.69 0.63 0.04
CA PHE A 71 -7.89 0.96 0.80
C PHE A 71 -8.96 1.49 -0.13
N PHE A 72 -10.07 0.78 -0.20
CA PHE A 72 -11.27 1.20 -0.91
C PHE A 72 -12.14 2.03 0.04
N ASP A 73 -12.69 3.13 -0.44
CA ASP A 73 -13.59 4.01 0.32
C ASP A 73 -13.01 4.51 1.67
N ASP A 74 -11.70 4.76 1.76
CA ASP A 74 -11.20 5.69 2.80
C ASP A 74 -11.21 7.09 2.19
N PRO A 75 -12.33 7.86 2.32
CA PRO A 75 -12.28 9.26 1.98
C PRO A 75 -11.24 9.87 2.90
N VAL A 76 -10.19 10.44 2.32
CA VAL A 76 -9.32 11.36 3.01
C VAL A 76 -10.18 12.56 3.41
N SER A 77 -10.81 12.48 4.59
CA SER A 77 -11.43 13.54 5.38
C SER A 77 -11.77 13.01 6.78
#